data_AF-A0A496AA32-F1
#
_entry.id   AF-A0A496AA32-F1
#
_cell.length_a   1.000
_cell.length_b   1.000
_cell.length_c   1.000
_cell.angle_alpha   90.00
_cell.angle_beta   90.00
_cell.angle_gamma   90.00
#
_symmetry.space_group_name_H-M   'P 1'
#
loop_
_entity.id
_entity.type
_entity.pdbx_description
1 polymer ?
#
loop_
_entity_poly.entity_id
_entity_poly.type
_entity_poly.pdbx_seq_one_letter_code
_entity_poly.pdbx_strand_id
1 'polypeptide(L)'
;MRDNKVQFAVVREDPMVEAELVRLTNANNVLLIASGGCTALTLQTLFPDLHITLIDFNPAQLERVREKISALRDVDETRRHRKFNIGTSDPRGLNQSGNFESLFRGLREFIFDLVADEAEIRRLFEEEGRLANVAEVLFSSKYWRVAFDLYFSDSLLNAMFGTDATQHAEPGSYPRYFQTLFERGLTAAKAFDNYFLHHVFLGYYLQRPNSLPYYLLAPSTDYHFQMIEGTLDQVPELQRFDLISLSNIMDWMPLVEINSLIGHLQNEMRSGASVLYRQLNNCTDLSTYFGNSFEFNPALGVQFHEAERSLFYSSVHVGKRR
;
A
#
# COMPACT_ATOMS: atom_id res chain seq x y z
N MET A 1 3.43 -13.97 -20.29
CA MET A 1 2.90 -13.82 -18.93
C MET A 1 1.39 -13.86 -19.00
N ARG A 2 0.70 -14.53 -18.07
CA ARG A 2 -0.77 -14.60 -18.05
C ARG A 2 -1.33 -13.17 -18.00
N ASP A 3 -2.44 -12.93 -18.70
CA ASP A 3 -3.21 -11.67 -18.67
C ASP A 3 -3.79 -11.45 -17.26
N ASN A 4 -2.94 -11.09 -16.30
CA ASN A 4 -3.33 -10.79 -14.93
C ASN A 4 -3.63 -9.30 -14.82
N LYS A 5 -4.92 -9.01 -14.65
CA LYS A 5 -5.44 -7.64 -14.61
C LYS A 5 -5.33 -7.00 -13.22
N VAL A 6 -5.08 -7.79 -12.17
CA VAL A 6 -4.91 -7.27 -10.81
C VAL A 6 -3.46 -6.80 -10.63
N GLN A 7 -3.27 -5.50 -10.48
CA GLN A 7 -1.93 -4.93 -10.27
C GLN A 7 -1.46 -5.14 -8.83
N PHE A 8 -2.34 -4.86 -7.86
CA PHE A 8 -2.04 -4.88 -6.43
C PHE A 8 -3.07 -5.71 -5.67
N ALA A 9 -2.69 -6.92 -5.27
CA ALA A 9 -3.52 -7.72 -4.37
C ALA A 9 -3.45 -7.19 -2.93
N VAL A 10 -2.41 -6.43 -2.58
CA VAL A 10 -2.25 -5.76 -1.28
C VAL A 10 -1.85 -4.32 -1.53
N VAL A 11 -2.64 -3.36 -1.03
CA VAL A 11 -2.20 -1.96 -0.99
C VAL A 11 -0.98 -1.86 -0.08
N ARG A 12 0.07 -1.20 -0.53
CA ARG A 12 1.29 -1.02 0.26
C ARG A 12 1.23 0.25 1.07
N GLU A 13 0.13 0.45 1.78
CA GLU A 13 -0.13 1.62 2.62
C GLU A 13 -0.61 1.13 3.98
N ASP A 14 0.01 1.62 5.05
CA ASP A 14 -0.52 1.37 6.40
C ASP A 14 -1.83 2.13 6.62
N PRO A 15 -2.98 1.42 6.74
CA PRO A 15 -4.29 2.06 6.88
C PRO A 15 -4.48 2.81 8.19
N MET A 16 -3.58 2.65 9.15
CA MET A 16 -3.62 3.39 10.40
C MET A 16 -3.35 4.88 10.21
N VAL A 17 -2.67 5.26 9.11
CA VAL A 17 -2.47 6.66 8.73
C VAL A 17 -3.82 7.31 8.37
N GLU A 18 -4.59 6.71 7.47
CA GLU A 18 -5.93 7.18 7.14
C GLU A 18 -6.85 7.13 8.37
N ALA A 19 -6.76 6.08 9.18
CA ALA A 19 -7.60 5.94 10.37
C ALA A 19 -7.36 7.08 11.37
N GLU A 20 -6.10 7.49 11.55
CA GLU A 20 -5.76 8.61 12.42
C GLU A 20 -6.27 9.93 11.84
N LEU A 21 -6.14 10.13 10.53
CA LEU A 21 -6.66 11.34 9.89
C LEU A 21 -8.20 11.42 9.98
N VAL A 22 -8.91 10.29 9.85
CA VAL A 22 -10.36 10.21 10.08
C VAL A 22 -10.72 10.67 11.49
N ARG A 23 -9.98 10.23 12.53
CA ARG A 23 -10.21 10.68 13.92
C ARG A 23 -9.94 12.17 14.10
N LEU A 24 -8.80 12.66 13.61
CA LEU A 24 -8.37 14.06 13.76
C LEU A 24 -9.33 15.04 13.07
N THR A 25 -9.94 14.62 11.96
CA THR A 25 -10.85 15.46 11.16
C THR A 25 -12.32 15.20 11.46
N ASN A 26 -12.64 14.17 12.25
CA ASN A 26 -14.00 13.68 12.46
C ASN A 26 -14.73 13.42 11.13
N ALA A 27 -14.01 12.86 10.16
CA ALA A 27 -14.52 12.57 8.81
C ALA A 27 -15.61 11.48 8.86
N ASN A 28 -16.68 11.68 8.10
CA ASN A 28 -17.80 10.73 7.95
C ASN A 28 -17.88 10.17 6.52
N ASN A 29 -17.46 10.94 5.51
CA ASN A 29 -17.46 10.59 4.10
C ASN A 29 -16.02 10.62 3.58
N VAL A 30 -15.51 9.46 3.18
CA VAL A 30 -14.13 9.29 2.75
C VAL A 30 -14.09 8.72 1.33
N LEU A 31 -13.29 9.33 0.48
CA LEU A 31 -12.96 8.82 -0.84
C LEU A 31 -11.54 8.23 -0.83
N LEU A 32 -11.39 7.01 -1.32
CA LEU A 32 -10.11 6.30 -1.39
C LEU A 32 -9.89 5.75 -2.79
N ILE A 33 -8.62 5.72 -3.23
CA ILE A 33 -8.22 4.84 -4.33
C ILE A 33 -8.37 3.39 -3.87
N ALA A 34 -9.03 2.55 -4.68
CA ALA A 34 -9.40 1.20 -4.25
C ALA A 34 -8.17 0.32 -4.01
N SER A 35 -7.28 0.17 -5.01
CA SER A 35 -5.99 -0.55 -4.90
C SER A 35 -6.09 -1.91 -4.16
N GLY A 36 -7.14 -2.68 -4.46
CA GLY A 36 -7.39 -3.98 -3.82
C GLY A 36 -7.98 -3.92 -2.40
N GLY A 37 -8.29 -2.73 -1.88
CA GLY A 37 -9.28 -2.49 -0.82
C GLY A 37 -8.81 -2.65 0.62
N CYS A 38 -7.54 -2.96 0.89
CA CYS A 38 -7.05 -3.22 2.25
C CYS A 38 -7.28 -2.02 3.20
N THR A 39 -7.10 -0.79 2.71
CA THR A 39 -7.34 0.43 3.49
C THR A 39 -8.82 0.59 3.82
N ALA A 40 -9.70 0.50 2.82
CA ALA A 40 -11.14 0.60 3.01
C ALA A 40 -11.70 -0.47 3.97
N LEU A 41 -11.26 -1.72 3.80
CA LEU A 41 -11.63 -2.83 4.67
C LEU A 41 -11.22 -2.56 6.13
N THR A 42 -10.02 -2.02 6.34
CA THR A 42 -9.55 -1.65 7.69
C THR A 42 -10.38 -0.51 8.27
N LEU A 43 -10.61 0.56 7.49
CA LEU A 43 -11.36 1.72 7.95
C LEU A 43 -12.81 1.37 8.32
N GLN A 44 -13.54 0.60 7.50
CA GLN A 44 -14.90 0.18 7.86
C GLN A 44 -14.93 -0.70 9.10
N THR A 45 -13.87 -1.49 9.33
CA THR A 45 -13.75 -2.32 10.52
C THR A 45 -13.53 -1.47 11.78
N LEU A 46 -12.76 -0.38 11.67
CA LEU A 46 -12.50 0.55 12.78
C LEU A 46 -13.65 1.54 13.00
N PHE A 47 -14.34 1.92 11.94
CA PHE A 47 -15.39 2.94 11.92
C PHE A 47 -16.60 2.38 11.16
N PRO A 48 -17.49 1.62 11.84
CA PRO A 48 -18.62 0.96 11.19
C PRO A 48 -19.57 1.92 10.46
N ASP A 49 -19.71 3.15 10.95
CA ASP A 49 -20.60 4.18 10.39
C ASP A 49 -19.92 5.06 9.32
N LEU A 50 -18.65 4.79 8.97
CA LEU A 50 -17.93 5.58 7.97
C LEU A 50 -18.46 5.29 6.56
N HIS A 51 -18.84 6.33 5.83
CA HIS A 51 -19.23 6.22 4.43
C HIS A 51 -18.00 6.24 3.53
N ILE A 52 -17.66 5.10 2.96
CA ILE A 52 -16.47 4.94 2.11
C ILE A 52 -16.90 4.82 0.65
N THR A 53 -16.37 5.72 -0.18
CA THR A 53 -16.37 5.58 -1.65
C THR A 53 -14.99 5.13 -2.11
N LEU A 54 -14.97 4.10 -2.96
CA LEU A 54 -13.78 3.60 -3.61
C LEU A 54 -13.80 3.99 -5.08
N ILE A 55 -12.67 4.49 -5.58
CA ILE A 55 -12.47 4.78 -6.99
C ILE A 55 -11.23 4.03 -7.51
N ASP A 56 -11.35 3.45 -8.71
CA ASP A 56 -10.21 2.87 -9.41
C ASP A 56 -10.50 2.86 -10.91
N PHE A 57 -9.53 3.25 -11.74
CA PHE A 57 -9.66 3.16 -13.19
C PHE A 57 -9.54 1.71 -13.68
N ASN A 58 -8.94 0.82 -12.88
CA ASN A 58 -8.81 -0.59 -13.20
C ASN A 58 -9.97 -1.38 -12.55
N PRO A 59 -10.96 -1.85 -13.33
CA PRO A 59 -12.09 -2.60 -12.78
C PRO A 59 -11.69 -3.89 -12.04
N ALA A 60 -10.54 -4.49 -12.39
CA ALA A 60 -10.05 -5.69 -11.71
C ALA A 60 -9.67 -5.42 -10.25
N GLN A 61 -9.26 -4.19 -9.91
CA GLN A 61 -8.99 -3.81 -8.52
C GLN A 61 -10.27 -3.71 -7.70
N LEU A 62 -11.34 -3.15 -8.28
CA LEU A 62 -12.66 -3.10 -7.64
C LEU A 62 -13.23 -4.51 -7.46
N GLU A 63 -13.07 -5.39 -8.46
CA GLU A 63 -13.50 -6.78 -8.33
C GLU A 63 -12.70 -7.52 -7.24
N ARG A 64 -11.40 -7.26 -7.12
CA ARG A 64 -10.60 -7.78 -6.01
C ARG A 64 -11.12 -7.33 -4.65
N VAL A 65 -11.64 -6.11 -4.51
CA VAL A 65 -12.31 -5.69 -3.26
C VAL A 65 -13.54 -6.56 -2.99
N ARG A 66 -14.38 -6.83 -4.00
CA ARG A 66 -15.58 -7.67 -3.86
C ARG A 66 -15.22 -9.11 -3.47
N GLU A 67 -14.20 -9.69 -4.09
CA GLU A 67 -13.68 -11.02 -3.74
C GLU A 67 -13.24 -11.10 -2.27
N LYS A 68 -12.53 -10.06 -1.78
CA LYS A 68 -12.11 -9.98 -0.38
C LYS A 68 -13.29 -9.85 0.57
N ILE A 69 -14.27 -8.99 0.27
CA ILE A 69 -15.50 -8.86 1.08
C ILE A 69 -16.22 -10.22 1.17
N SER A 70 -16.38 -10.91 0.05
CA SER A 70 -17.00 -12.24 0.00
C SER A 70 -16.23 -13.26 0.85
N ALA A 71 -14.89 -13.24 0.79
CA ALA A 71 -14.04 -14.10 1.61
C ALA A 71 -14.11 -13.77 3.11
N LEU A 72 -14.22 -12.50 3.48
CA LEU A 72 -14.32 -12.07 4.88
C LEU A 72 -15.65 -12.48 5.53
N ARG A 73 -16.71 -12.58 4.74
CA ARG A 73 -18.03 -13.08 5.17
C ARG A 73 -18.08 -14.60 5.37
N ASP A 74 -17.03 -15.35 4.99
CA ASP A 74 -16.96 -16.79 5.22
C ASP A 74 -16.88 -17.06 6.73
N VAL A 75 -17.89 -17.74 7.28
CA VAL A 75 -17.96 -18.06 8.72
C VAL A 75 -16.92 -19.08 9.17
N ASP A 76 -16.34 -19.84 8.23
CA ASP A 76 -15.25 -20.78 8.51
C ASP A 76 -13.91 -20.03 8.49
N GLU A 77 -13.37 -19.81 9.70
CA GLU A 77 -12.08 -19.16 9.92
C GLU A 77 -10.93 -19.83 9.15
N THR A 78 -10.92 -21.17 9.08
CA THR A 78 -9.85 -21.91 8.39
C THR A 78 -9.91 -21.71 6.88
N ARG A 79 -11.11 -21.61 6.29
CA ARG A 79 -11.26 -21.22 4.87
C ARG A 79 -10.86 -19.77 4.64
N ARG A 80 -11.24 -18.86 5.54
CA ARG A 80 -10.84 -17.45 5.46
C ARG A 80 -9.32 -17.30 5.51
N HIS A 81 -8.66 -17.94 6.47
CA HIS A 81 -7.21 -17.94 6.63
C HIS A 81 -6.49 -18.42 5.37
N ARG A 82 -6.96 -19.52 4.77
CA ARG A 82 -6.41 -20.03 3.50
C ARG A 82 -6.58 -19.05 2.34
N LYS A 83 -7.75 -18.41 2.20
CA LYS A 83 -7.99 -17.41 1.13
C LYS A 83 -7.07 -16.19 1.25
N PHE A 84 -6.67 -15.82 2.46
CA PHE A 84 -5.79 -14.68 2.74
C PHE A 84 -4.33 -15.07 3.04
N ASN A 85 -3.95 -16.33 2.81
CA ASN A 85 -2.59 -16.79 3.10
C ASN A 85 -2.14 -16.43 4.53
N ILE A 86 -2.92 -16.84 5.53
CA ILE A 86 -2.50 -16.80 6.92
C ILE A 86 -1.85 -18.16 7.23
N GLY A 87 -0.54 -18.17 7.39
CA GLY A 87 0.27 -19.39 7.59
C GLY A 87 0.52 -20.26 6.35
N THR A 88 0.09 -19.84 5.15
CA THR A 88 0.28 -20.57 3.89
C THR A 88 0.63 -19.62 2.74
N SER A 89 1.43 -20.02 1.75
CA SER A 89 1.93 -19.16 0.66
C SER A 89 1.35 -19.45 -0.73
N ASP A 90 0.03 -19.68 -0.87
CA ASP A 90 -0.56 -19.99 -2.18
C ASP A 90 -0.52 -18.75 -3.11
N PRO A 91 0.11 -18.82 -4.30
CA PRO A 91 0.17 -17.69 -5.24
C PRO A 91 -1.21 -17.23 -5.77
N ARG A 92 -2.27 -18.02 -5.56
CA ARG A 92 -3.66 -17.68 -5.91
C ARG A 92 -4.42 -17.02 -4.76
N GLY A 93 -3.82 -16.93 -3.58
CA GLY A 93 -4.45 -16.26 -2.44
C GLY A 93 -4.78 -14.79 -2.76
N LEU A 94 -5.81 -14.27 -2.09
CA LEU A 94 -6.35 -12.93 -2.35
C LEU A 94 -5.36 -11.80 -2.06
N ASN A 95 -4.29 -12.10 -1.32
CA ASN A 95 -3.17 -11.21 -1.04
C ASN A 95 -1.90 -11.54 -1.85
N GLN A 96 -1.89 -12.54 -2.76
CA GLN A 96 -0.67 -12.96 -3.49
C GLN A 96 -0.83 -12.97 -5.02
N SER A 97 -2.06 -12.79 -5.52
CA SER A 97 -2.34 -12.96 -6.94
C SER A 97 -2.23 -11.68 -7.80
N GLY A 98 -1.59 -10.62 -7.30
CA GLY A 98 -1.35 -9.40 -8.05
C GLY A 98 -0.06 -9.44 -8.86
N ASN A 99 0.11 -8.51 -9.79
CA ASN A 99 1.38 -8.36 -10.52
C ASN A 99 2.49 -7.94 -9.57
N PHE A 100 2.25 -6.98 -8.67
CA PHE A 100 3.27 -6.58 -7.70
C PHE A 100 3.64 -7.70 -6.72
N GLU A 101 2.68 -8.53 -6.32
CA GLU A 101 2.95 -9.73 -5.55
C GLU A 101 3.76 -10.78 -6.32
N SER A 102 3.62 -10.81 -7.65
CA SER A 102 4.44 -11.67 -8.50
C SER A 102 5.90 -11.22 -8.54
N LEU A 103 6.15 -9.91 -8.50
CA LEU A 103 7.50 -9.35 -8.33
C LEU A 103 8.11 -9.79 -6.99
N PHE A 104 7.38 -9.64 -5.88
CA PHE A 104 7.88 -10.07 -4.56
C PHE A 104 8.09 -11.57 -4.45
N ARG A 105 7.26 -12.37 -5.12
CA ARG A 105 7.47 -13.82 -5.19
C ARG A 105 8.77 -14.13 -5.91
N GLY A 106 9.05 -13.51 -7.06
CA GLY A 106 10.33 -13.67 -7.74
C GLY A 106 11.52 -13.24 -6.88
N LEU A 107 11.42 -12.06 -6.24
CA LEU A 107 12.43 -11.56 -5.31
C LEU A 107 12.72 -12.58 -4.20
N ARG A 108 11.67 -13.14 -3.59
CA ARG A 108 11.77 -14.09 -2.50
C ARG A 108 12.39 -15.43 -2.94
N GLU A 109 11.97 -16.00 -4.07
CA GLU A 109 12.60 -17.22 -4.60
C GLU A 109 14.10 -17.01 -4.89
N PHE A 110 14.47 -15.85 -5.43
CA PHE A 110 15.88 -15.50 -5.65
C PHE A 110 16.66 -15.42 -4.32
N ILE A 111 16.06 -14.82 -3.29
CA ILE A 111 16.66 -14.75 -1.94
C ILE A 111 16.85 -16.17 -1.38
N PHE A 112 15.84 -17.05 -1.50
CA PHE A 112 15.91 -18.43 -1.02
C PHE A 112 17.05 -19.22 -1.67
N ASP A 113 17.28 -19.04 -2.96
CA ASP A 113 18.28 -19.78 -3.70
C ASP A 113 19.71 -19.23 -3.52
N LEU A 114 19.87 -17.90 -3.38
CA LEU A 114 21.19 -17.25 -3.51
C LEU A 114 21.62 -16.43 -2.30
N VAL A 115 20.73 -16.13 -1.36
CA VAL A 115 21.04 -15.30 -0.18
C VAL A 115 20.96 -16.13 1.09
N ALA A 116 19.78 -16.66 1.43
CA ALA A 116 19.55 -17.48 2.61
C ALA A 116 18.31 -18.35 2.36
N ASP A 117 18.37 -19.64 2.73
CA ASP A 117 17.29 -20.58 2.46
C ASP A 117 15.97 -20.22 3.16
N GLU A 118 14.87 -20.81 2.68
CA GLU A 118 13.52 -20.54 3.20
C GLU A 118 13.43 -20.78 4.72
N ALA A 119 14.11 -21.79 5.25
CA ALA A 119 14.07 -22.11 6.68
C ALA A 119 14.76 -21.02 7.51
N GLU A 120 15.87 -20.46 7.04
CA GLU A 120 16.53 -19.32 7.68
C GLU A 120 15.65 -18.06 7.63
N ILE A 121 15.04 -17.75 6.49
CA ILE A 121 14.13 -16.61 6.38
C ILE A 121 12.93 -16.75 7.31
N ARG A 122 12.34 -17.96 7.40
CA ARG A 122 11.24 -18.23 8.35
C ARG A 122 11.66 -18.00 9.78
N ARG A 123 12.83 -18.51 10.19
CA ARG A 123 13.36 -18.32 11.55
C ARG A 123 13.56 -16.85 11.90
N LEU A 124 13.97 -15.99 10.96
CA LEU A 124 14.06 -14.55 11.21
C LEU A 124 12.73 -13.97 11.71
N PHE A 125 11.60 -14.40 11.16
CA PHE A 125 10.28 -13.84 11.50
C PHE A 125 9.48 -14.65 12.52
N GLU A 126 9.77 -15.94 12.70
CA GLU A 126 9.06 -16.82 13.64
C GLU A 126 9.70 -16.85 15.03
N GLU A 127 11.02 -16.64 15.15
CA GLU A 127 11.74 -16.67 16.43
C GLU A 127 12.11 -15.25 16.88
N GLU A 128 11.66 -14.88 18.08
CA GLU A 128 11.90 -13.54 18.64
C GLU A 128 13.40 -13.26 18.81
N GLY A 129 13.83 -12.04 18.47
CA GLY A 129 15.22 -11.62 18.56
C GLY A 129 16.12 -12.02 17.38
N ARG A 130 15.72 -12.96 16.51
CA ARG A 130 16.54 -13.38 15.35
C ARG A 130 16.76 -12.27 14.33
N LEU A 131 15.83 -11.34 14.17
CA LEU A 131 16.00 -10.16 13.30
C LEU A 131 17.19 -9.28 13.69
N ALA A 132 17.71 -9.37 14.92
CA ALA A 132 18.94 -8.67 15.30
C ALA A 132 20.14 -9.06 14.42
N ASN A 133 20.11 -10.26 13.82
CA ASN A 133 21.16 -10.78 12.95
C ASN A 133 20.84 -10.62 11.45
N VAL A 134 19.78 -9.89 11.08
CA VAL A 134 19.31 -9.80 9.68
C VAL A 134 20.39 -9.26 8.73
N ALA A 135 21.25 -8.35 9.20
CA ALA A 135 22.33 -7.80 8.40
C ALA A 135 23.40 -8.85 8.07
N GLU A 136 23.72 -9.73 9.01
CA GLU A 136 24.66 -10.83 8.81
C GLU A 136 24.05 -11.87 7.87
N VAL A 137 22.78 -12.23 8.08
CA VAL A 137 22.09 -13.27 7.31
C VAL A 137 21.79 -12.84 5.88
N LEU A 138 21.33 -11.59 5.68
CA LEU A 138 20.88 -11.11 4.37
C LEU A 138 21.84 -10.11 3.74
N PHE A 139 22.13 -9.00 4.42
CA PHE A 139 22.75 -7.83 3.77
C PHE A 139 24.22 -8.07 3.42
N SER A 140 24.90 -8.96 4.16
CA SER A 140 26.28 -9.35 3.90
C SER A 140 26.45 -10.18 2.62
N SER A 141 25.39 -10.82 2.13
CA SER A 141 25.44 -11.61 0.91
C SER A 141 25.70 -10.74 -0.30
N LYS A 142 26.67 -11.12 -1.12
CA LYS A 142 26.95 -10.46 -2.42
C LYS A 142 25.74 -10.49 -3.37
N TYR A 143 24.80 -11.41 -3.17
CA TYR A 143 23.59 -11.52 -3.98
C TYR A 143 22.43 -10.66 -3.48
N TRP A 144 22.51 -10.12 -2.26
CA TRP A 144 21.47 -9.25 -1.70
C TRP A 144 21.20 -8.05 -2.60
N ARG A 145 22.25 -7.31 -2.96
CA ARG A 145 22.14 -6.18 -3.88
C ARG A 145 21.62 -6.60 -5.27
N VAL A 146 22.11 -7.74 -5.78
CA VAL A 146 21.71 -8.26 -7.10
C VAL A 146 20.20 -8.54 -7.15
N ALA A 147 19.62 -9.02 -6.06
CA ALA A 147 18.18 -9.26 -5.97
C ALA A 147 17.38 -7.97 -6.28
N PHE A 148 17.79 -6.83 -5.72
CA PHE A 148 17.14 -5.54 -5.98
C PHE A 148 17.44 -5.00 -7.38
N ASP A 149 18.69 -5.14 -7.85
CA ASP A 149 19.09 -4.73 -9.21
C ASP A 149 18.25 -5.46 -10.29
N LEU A 150 17.86 -6.71 -10.04
CA LEU A 150 17.00 -7.47 -10.96
C LEU A 150 15.53 -7.10 -10.81
N TYR A 151 14.98 -7.24 -9.60
CA TYR A 151 13.53 -7.19 -9.37
C TYR A 151 12.95 -5.78 -9.28
N PHE A 152 13.78 -4.75 -9.15
CA PHE A 152 13.34 -3.36 -9.18
C PHE A 152 14.06 -2.56 -10.26
N SER A 153 14.61 -3.23 -11.29
CA SER A 153 15.10 -2.55 -12.48
C SER A 153 13.97 -1.81 -13.20
N ASP A 154 14.29 -0.65 -13.80
CA ASP A 154 13.35 0.09 -14.65
C ASP A 154 12.76 -0.80 -15.75
N SER A 155 13.56 -1.70 -16.33
CA SER A 155 13.09 -2.62 -17.37
C SER A 155 12.00 -3.56 -16.85
N LEU A 156 12.15 -4.16 -15.67
CA LEU A 156 11.14 -5.05 -15.11
C LEU A 156 9.91 -4.26 -14.66
N LEU A 157 10.10 -3.13 -13.96
CA LEU A 157 9.01 -2.29 -13.49
C LEU A 157 8.17 -1.76 -14.67
N ASN A 158 8.81 -1.28 -15.74
CA ASN A 158 8.11 -0.82 -16.94
C ASN A 158 7.40 -1.94 -17.69
N ALA A 159 7.98 -3.14 -17.73
CA ALA A 159 7.31 -4.30 -18.33
C ALA A 159 6.06 -4.73 -17.55
N MET A 160 6.04 -4.54 -16.22
CA MET A 160 4.94 -4.95 -15.35
C MET A 160 3.84 -3.88 -15.23
N PHE A 161 4.23 -2.61 -15.16
CA PHE A 161 3.37 -1.50 -14.76
C PHE A 161 3.26 -0.39 -15.81
N GLY A 162 3.98 -0.51 -16.92
CA GLY A 162 4.10 0.56 -17.93
C GLY A 162 5.16 1.59 -17.55
N THR A 163 5.53 2.44 -18.51
CA THR A 163 6.57 3.47 -18.34
C THR A 163 6.20 4.54 -17.32
N ASP A 164 4.90 4.70 -17.06
CA ASP A 164 4.38 5.71 -16.14
C ASP A 164 4.78 5.43 -14.68
N ALA A 165 5.04 4.16 -14.33
CA ALA A 165 5.45 3.76 -12.99
C ALA A 165 6.86 4.26 -12.60
N THR A 166 7.70 4.61 -13.58
CA THR A 166 9.06 5.10 -13.32
C THR A 166 9.31 6.52 -13.81
N GLN A 167 8.30 7.20 -14.35
CA GLN A 167 8.50 8.45 -15.12
C GLN A 167 9.07 9.62 -14.31
N HIS A 168 8.76 9.71 -13.01
CA HIS A 168 9.21 10.81 -12.13
C HIS A 168 10.41 10.46 -11.27
N ALA A 169 10.84 9.19 -11.27
CA ALA A 169 12.01 8.76 -10.53
C ALA A 169 13.29 9.06 -11.33
N GLU A 170 14.40 9.26 -10.62
CA GLU A 170 15.71 9.25 -11.28
C GLU A 170 15.94 7.89 -11.96
N PRO A 171 16.30 7.82 -13.26
CA PRO A 171 16.49 6.55 -13.95
C PRO A 171 17.45 5.61 -13.21
N GLY A 172 17.05 4.36 -13.02
CA GLY A 172 17.83 3.34 -12.31
C GLY A 172 17.91 3.51 -10.79
N SER A 173 17.14 4.41 -10.17
CA SER A 173 17.17 4.63 -8.72
C SER A 173 16.38 3.60 -7.91
N TYR A 174 15.37 2.95 -8.50
CA TYR A 174 14.47 2.02 -7.80
C TYR A 174 15.15 0.85 -7.09
N PRO A 175 16.18 0.19 -7.65
CA PRO A 175 16.90 -0.88 -6.95
C PRO A 175 17.44 -0.42 -5.60
N ARG A 176 18.20 0.68 -5.57
CA ARG A 176 18.79 1.17 -4.32
C ARG A 176 17.74 1.77 -3.39
N TYR A 177 16.71 2.39 -3.94
CA TYR A 177 15.57 2.90 -3.19
C TYR A 177 14.90 1.79 -2.37
N PHE A 178 14.43 0.73 -3.04
CA PHE A 178 13.77 -0.39 -2.36
C PHE A 178 14.71 -1.16 -1.45
N GLN A 179 15.96 -1.40 -1.86
CA GLN A 179 16.95 -2.02 -0.99
C GLN A 179 17.08 -1.27 0.34
N THR A 180 17.20 0.05 0.29
CA THR A 180 17.34 0.89 1.50
C THR A 180 16.09 0.83 2.39
N LEU A 181 14.90 0.84 1.79
CA LEU A 181 13.64 0.77 2.51
C LEU A 181 13.46 -0.56 3.24
N PHE A 182 13.78 -1.68 2.59
CA PHE A 182 13.71 -2.99 3.22
C PHE A 182 14.80 -3.20 4.26
N GLU A 183 16.03 -2.73 4.03
CA GLU A 183 17.10 -2.76 5.05
C GLU A 183 16.68 -2.00 6.31
N ARG A 184 16.12 -0.79 6.16
CA ARG A 184 15.56 -0.01 7.27
C ARG A 184 14.40 -0.74 7.95
N GLY A 185 13.50 -1.31 7.16
CA GLY A 185 12.32 -2.02 7.64
C GLY A 185 12.66 -3.24 8.47
N LEU A 186 13.59 -4.06 7.98
CA LEU A 186 14.06 -5.29 8.64
C LEU A 186 14.85 -5.03 9.92
N THR A 187 15.46 -3.85 10.05
CA THR A 187 16.24 -3.45 11.24
C THR A 187 15.44 -2.61 12.24
N ALA A 188 14.21 -2.23 11.91
CA ALA A 188 13.35 -1.46 12.80
C ALA A 188 12.87 -2.28 14.01
N ALA A 189 12.65 -1.60 15.14
CA ALA A 189 12.21 -2.25 16.39
C ALA A 189 10.89 -3.04 16.26
N LYS A 190 10.00 -2.63 15.34
CA LYS A 190 8.71 -3.30 15.09
C LYS A 190 8.73 -4.26 13.90
N ALA A 191 9.91 -4.56 13.34
CA ALA A 191 10.06 -5.44 12.17
C ALA A 191 9.48 -6.84 12.40
N PHE A 192 9.65 -7.37 13.61
CA PHE A 192 9.17 -8.70 13.98
C PHE A 192 7.66 -8.85 13.78
N ASP A 193 6.87 -7.84 14.16
CA ASP A 193 5.41 -7.85 14.03
C ASP A 193 4.89 -7.24 12.72
N ASN A 194 5.77 -6.76 11.85
CA ASN A 194 5.35 -6.05 10.65
C ASN A 194 4.83 -7.02 9.56
N TYR A 195 3.51 -7.10 9.42
CA TYR A 195 2.86 -7.98 8.45
C TYR A 195 3.20 -7.68 6.99
N PHE A 196 3.63 -6.45 6.66
CA PHE A 196 4.10 -6.13 5.31
C PHE A 196 5.41 -6.83 5.00
N LEU A 197 6.33 -6.90 5.98
CA LEU A 197 7.58 -7.64 5.85
C LEU A 197 7.33 -9.14 5.75
N HIS A 198 6.44 -9.70 6.58
CA HIS A 198 6.05 -11.11 6.48
C HIS A 198 5.52 -11.42 5.08
N HIS A 199 4.66 -10.56 4.56
CA HIS A 199 4.07 -10.76 3.26
C HIS A 199 5.09 -10.74 2.12
N VAL A 200 6.08 -9.85 2.17
CA VAL A 200 7.15 -9.77 1.16
C VAL A 200 8.09 -10.98 1.27
N PHE A 201 8.63 -11.24 2.47
CA PHE A 201 9.72 -12.20 2.68
C PHE A 201 9.27 -13.64 2.94
N LEU A 202 8.04 -13.86 3.42
CA LEU A 202 7.45 -15.19 3.61
C LEU A 202 6.41 -15.52 2.53
N GLY A 203 5.76 -14.51 1.93
CA GLY A 203 4.66 -14.71 0.99
C GLY A 203 3.29 -14.91 1.68
N TYR A 204 3.23 -14.78 3.00
CA TYR A 204 2.03 -15.01 3.79
C TYR A 204 2.06 -14.17 5.07
N TYR A 205 0.94 -14.09 5.78
CA TYR A 205 0.89 -13.45 7.09
C TYR A 205 1.04 -14.47 8.21
N LEU A 206 1.82 -14.15 9.24
CA LEU A 206 1.93 -14.97 10.43
C LEU A 206 0.66 -14.80 11.29
N GLN A 207 0.12 -15.92 11.78
CA GLN A 207 -1.04 -15.91 12.68
C GLN A 207 -0.62 -15.45 14.08
N ARG A 208 -0.38 -14.14 14.23
CA ARG A 208 -0.10 -13.49 15.51
C ARG A 208 -0.93 -12.22 15.65
N PRO A 209 -1.36 -11.85 16.87
CA PRO A 209 -2.28 -10.72 17.08
C PRO A 209 -1.81 -9.39 16.48
N ASN A 210 -0.50 -9.11 16.48
CA ASN A 210 0.06 -7.85 15.96
C ASN A 210 0.54 -7.96 14.50
N SER A 211 0.48 -9.14 13.90
CA SER A 211 1.08 -9.47 12.59
C SER A 211 0.04 -9.68 11.48
N LEU A 212 -1.16 -9.16 11.65
CA LEU A 212 -2.23 -9.25 10.65
C LEU A 212 -2.79 -7.86 10.33
N PRO A 213 -3.19 -7.62 9.07
CA PRO A 213 -4.07 -6.50 8.74
C PRO A 213 -5.32 -6.50 9.63
N TYR A 214 -5.75 -5.32 10.08
CA TYR A 214 -6.81 -5.22 11.08
C TYR A 214 -8.15 -5.82 10.62
N TYR A 215 -8.47 -5.69 9.32
CA TYR A 215 -9.66 -6.32 8.74
C TYR A 215 -9.62 -7.86 8.75
N LEU A 216 -8.46 -8.48 8.98
CA LEU A 216 -8.32 -9.94 9.18
C LEU A 216 -8.35 -10.33 10.65
N LEU A 217 -7.95 -9.44 11.56
CA LEU A 217 -8.03 -9.65 13.00
C LEU A 217 -9.48 -9.63 13.51
N ALA A 218 -10.25 -8.65 13.04
CA ALA A 218 -11.62 -8.42 13.50
C ALA A 218 -12.56 -8.17 12.30
N PRO A 219 -12.74 -9.13 11.38
CA PRO A 219 -13.49 -8.87 10.15
C PRO A 219 -14.93 -8.44 10.43
N SER A 220 -15.36 -7.40 9.72
CA SER A 220 -16.76 -6.95 9.73
C SER A 220 -17.61 -7.84 8.81
N THR A 221 -18.88 -8.03 9.17
CA THR A 221 -19.88 -8.63 8.28
C THR A 221 -20.49 -7.61 7.31
N ASP A 222 -20.37 -6.32 7.63
CA ASP A 222 -21.08 -5.22 6.98
C ASP A 222 -20.14 -4.26 6.24
N TYR A 223 -19.40 -4.80 5.26
CA TYR A 223 -18.70 -3.96 4.30
C TYR A 223 -19.67 -3.42 3.24
N HIS A 224 -19.79 -2.10 3.17
CA HIS A 224 -20.69 -1.39 2.26
C HIS A 224 -19.98 -0.19 1.62
N PHE A 225 -19.37 -0.43 0.45
CA PHE A 225 -18.64 0.61 -0.28
C PHE A 225 -19.42 1.06 -1.51
N GLN A 226 -19.49 2.38 -1.73
CA GLN A 226 -19.78 2.88 -3.08
C GLN A 226 -18.53 2.65 -3.93
N MET A 227 -18.66 2.06 -5.12
CA MET A 227 -17.54 1.81 -6.02
C MET A 227 -17.75 2.55 -7.33
N ILE A 228 -16.73 3.29 -7.77
CA ILE A 228 -16.72 4.05 -9.02
C ILE A 228 -15.55 3.52 -9.86
N GLU A 229 -15.86 2.96 -11.03
CA GLU A 229 -14.85 2.65 -12.04
C GLU A 229 -14.54 3.93 -12.79
N GLY A 230 -13.32 4.45 -12.63
CA GLY A 230 -12.96 5.73 -13.24
C GLY A 230 -11.81 6.48 -12.57
N THR A 231 -11.65 7.72 -13.00
CA THR A 231 -10.69 8.71 -12.48
C THR A 231 -11.39 9.78 -11.65
N LEU A 232 -10.64 10.55 -10.86
CA LEU A 232 -11.21 11.40 -9.81
C LEU A 232 -12.23 12.43 -10.34
N ASP A 233 -12.01 12.95 -11.55
CA ASP A 233 -12.90 13.88 -12.26
C ASP A 233 -14.29 13.29 -12.59
N GLN A 234 -14.43 11.96 -12.51
CA GLN A 234 -15.69 11.25 -12.72
C GLN A 234 -16.45 10.98 -11.41
N VAL A 235 -15.89 11.37 -10.26
CA VAL A 235 -16.57 11.23 -8.96
C VAL A 235 -17.59 12.35 -8.82
N PRO A 236 -18.89 12.02 -8.69
CA PRO A 236 -19.92 13.03 -8.50
C PRO A 236 -19.81 13.66 -7.11
N GLU A 237 -20.12 14.95 -7.04
CA GLU A 237 -20.33 15.70 -5.79
C GLU A 237 -19.12 15.64 -4.84
N LEU A 238 -17.93 15.99 -5.32
CA LEU A 238 -16.69 15.91 -4.54
C LEU A 238 -16.75 16.71 -3.22
N GLN A 239 -17.57 17.76 -3.16
CA GLN A 239 -17.84 18.56 -1.98
C GLN A 239 -18.44 17.78 -0.81
N ARG A 240 -18.99 16.56 -1.03
CA ARG A 240 -19.56 15.73 0.05
C ARG A 240 -18.49 15.05 0.90
N PHE A 241 -17.27 14.89 0.38
CA PHE A 241 -16.21 14.18 1.08
C PHE A 241 -15.53 15.07 2.13
N ASP A 242 -15.39 14.53 3.33
CA ASP A 242 -14.64 15.17 4.41
C ASP A 242 -13.13 14.89 4.25
N LEU A 243 -12.78 13.74 3.66
CA LEU A 243 -11.41 13.29 3.41
C LEU A 243 -11.29 12.60 2.04
N ILE A 244 -10.27 12.95 1.27
CA ILE A 244 -9.88 12.28 0.03
C ILE A 244 -8.45 11.75 0.16
N SER A 245 -8.27 10.43 0.13
CA SER A 245 -6.94 9.80 0.05
C SER A 245 -6.65 9.42 -1.39
N LEU A 246 -5.65 10.08 -1.98
CA LEU A 246 -5.22 9.90 -3.36
C LEU A 246 -4.18 8.77 -3.52
N SER A 247 -3.81 8.09 -2.43
CA SER A 247 -2.70 7.14 -2.44
C SER A 247 -1.45 7.80 -3.05
N ASN A 248 -0.76 7.13 -3.97
CA ASN A 248 0.38 7.67 -4.72
C ASN A 248 0.11 7.82 -6.22
N ILE A 249 -1.16 8.02 -6.63
CA ILE A 249 -1.53 8.10 -8.05
C ILE A 249 -0.79 9.20 -8.81
N MET A 250 -0.42 10.29 -8.13
CA MET A 250 0.32 11.39 -8.76
C MET A 250 1.74 10.99 -9.19
N ASP A 251 2.34 9.94 -8.61
CA ASP A 251 3.63 9.41 -9.08
C ASP A 251 3.53 8.69 -10.43
N TRP A 252 2.31 8.40 -10.88
CA TRP A 252 2.02 7.67 -12.12
C TRP A 252 1.37 8.57 -13.17
N MET A 253 1.09 9.83 -12.82
CA MET A 253 0.40 10.77 -13.70
C MET A 253 1.40 11.71 -14.38
N PRO A 254 1.26 11.97 -15.69
CA PRO A 254 1.95 13.08 -16.33
C PRO A 254 1.61 14.41 -15.65
N LEU A 255 2.53 15.38 -15.71
CA LEU A 255 2.37 16.68 -15.03
C LEU A 255 1.07 17.42 -15.42
N VAL A 256 0.62 17.29 -16.67
CA VAL A 256 -0.64 17.89 -17.13
C VAL A 256 -1.86 17.30 -16.41
N GLU A 257 -1.85 15.99 -16.14
CA GLU A 257 -2.91 15.31 -15.41
C GLU A 257 -2.87 15.63 -13.92
N ILE A 258 -1.67 15.74 -13.32
CA ILE A 258 -1.51 16.23 -11.94
C ILE A 258 -2.12 17.62 -11.79
N ASN A 259 -1.83 18.54 -12.72
CA ASN A 259 -2.42 19.89 -12.68
C ASN A 259 -3.95 19.87 -12.84
N SER A 260 -4.47 19.02 -13.73
CA SER A 260 -5.92 18.87 -13.91
C SER A 260 -6.59 18.32 -12.65
N LEU A 261 -6.01 17.27 -12.05
CA LEU A 261 -6.44 16.67 -10.80
C LEU A 261 -6.49 17.70 -9.67
N ILE A 262 -5.40 18.43 -9.46
CA ILE A 262 -5.31 19.46 -8.42
C ILE A 262 -6.29 20.59 -8.68
N GLY A 263 -6.45 21.04 -9.93
CA GLY A 263 -7.46 22.04 -10.30
C GLY A 263 -8.87 21.59 -9.97
N HIS A 264 -9.20 20.32 -10.23
CA HIS A 264 -10.48 19.73 -9.86
C HIS A 264 -10.68 19.69 -8.34
N LEU A 265 -9.67 19.28 -7.57
CA LEU A 265 -9.71 19.32 -6.10
C LEU A 265 -9.92 20.74 -5.57
N GLN A 266 -9.23 21.74 -6.15
CA GLN A 266 -9.34 23.14 -5.75
C GLN A 266 -10.76 23.69 -5.96
N ASN A 267 -11.40 23.30 -7.06
CA ASN A 267 -12.71 23.82 -7.46
C ASN A 267 -13.87 23.11 -6.74
N GLU A 268 -13.77 21.79 -6.54
CA GLU A 268 -14.90 20.96 -6.12
C GLU A 268 -14.83 20.48 -4.67
N MET A 269 -13.64 20.42 -4.03
CA MET A 269 -13.57 20.07 -2.61
C MET A 269 -14.13 21.21 -1.76
N ARG A 270 -14.93 20.86 -0.75
CA ARG A 270 -15.42 21.83 0.24
C ARG A 270 -14.29 22.38 1.11
N SER A 271 -14.41 23.64 1.54
CA SER A 271 -13.53 24.22 2.55
C SER A 271 -13.56 23.39 3.84
N GLY A 272 -12.39 23.22 4.45
CA GLY A 272 -12.18 22.44 5.67
C GLY A 272 -11.97 20.94 5.46
N ALA A 273 -12.26 20.38 4.28
CA ALA A 273 -11.97 18.98 3.97
C ALA A 273 -10.45 18.73 3.83
N SER A 274 -10.04 17.47 4.04
CA SER A 274 -8.64 17.06 3.97
C SER A 274 -8.34 16.26 2.71
N VAL A 275 -7.14 16.44 2.18
CA VAL A 275 -6.54 15.58 1.17
C VAL A 275 -5.31 14.92 1.77
N LEU A 276 -5.15 13.62 1.53
CA LEU A 276 -3.96 12.85 1.85
C LEU A 276 -3.39 12.24 0.58
N TYR A 277 -2.08 12.31 0.41
CA TYR A 277 -1.38 11.54 -0.61
C TYR A 277 0.00 11.10 -0.12
N ARG A 278 0.58 10.14 -0.79
CA ARG A 278 1.92 9.62 -0.55
C ARG A 278 2.77 9.80 -1.80
N GLN A 279 4.08 9.91 -1.61
CA GLN A 279 5.03 9.88 -2.73
C GLN A 279 6.01 8.73 -2.54
N LEU A 280 6.26 8.01 -3.62
CA LEU A 280 7.17 6.87 -3.72
C LEU A 280 8.60 7.40 -3.93
N ASN A 281 9.19 7.14 -5.08
CA ASN A 281 10.54 7.49 -5.44
C ASN A 281 10.55 8.74 -6.34
N ASN A 282 9.78 9.75 -5.93
CA ASN A 282 9.57 11.00 -6.63
C ASN A 282 10.05 12.15 -5.76
N CYS A 283 11.00 12.94 -6.27
CA CYS A 283 11.63 14.04 -5.53
C CYS A 283 10.93 15.40 -5.76
N THR A 284 9.91 15.46 -6.62
CA THR A 284 9.15 16.68 -6.86
C THR A 284 8.30 17.03 -5.64
N ASP A 285 8.38 18.28 -5.18
CA ASP A 285 7.48 18.78 -4.13
C ASP A 285 6.10 19.09 -4.73
N LEU A 286 5.25 18.06 -4.74
CA LEU A 286 3.88 18.14 -5.28
C LEU A 286 2.98 19.08 -4.48
N SER A 287 3.32 19.38 -3.22
CA SER A 287 2.51 20.27 -2.37
C SER A 287 2.44 21.69 -2.93
N THR A 288 3.48 22.13 -3.64
CA THR A 288 3.56 23.48 -4.25
C THR A 288 2.49 23.70 -5.33
N TYR A 289 2.05 22.64 -6.01
CA TYR A 289 1.07 22.71 -7.09
C TYR A 289 -0.35 22.99 -6.57
N PHE A 290 -0.64 22.64 -5.32
CA PHE A 290 -1.93 22.93 -4.68
C PHE A 290 -2.13 24.41 -4.38
N GLY A 291 -1.05 25.22 -4.41
CA GLY A 291 -1.09 26.66 -4.23
C GLY A 291 -1.72 27.10 -2.91
N ASN A 292 -2.31 28.30 -2.90
CA ASN A 292 -2.92 28.88 -1.69
C ASN A 292 -4.30 28.29 -1.36
N SER A 293 -4.84 27.42 -2.20
CA SER A 293 -6.16 26.79 -1.97
C SER A 293 -6.11 25.70 -0.90
N PHE A 294 -4.91 25.21 -0.56
CA PHE A 294 -4.70 24.22 0.49
C PHE A 294 -3.67 24.73 1.51
N GLU A 295 -3.83 24.30 2.75
CA GLU A 295 -2.86 24.46 3.81
C GLU A 295 -2.31 23.09 4.17
N PHE A 296 -1.05 22.84 3.82
CA PHE A 296 -0.36 21.61 4.17
C PHE A 296 0.17 21.66 5.60
N ASN A 297 0.16 20.50 6.26
CA ASN A 297 0.76 20.31 7.58
C ASN A 297 1.98 19.37 7.46
N PRO A 298 3.20 19.91 7.22
CA PRO A 298 4.40 19.10 7.07
C PRO A 298 4.74 18.28 8.32
N ALA A 299 4.48 18.83 9.52
CA ALA A 299 4.75 18.13 10.77
C ALA A 299 3.89 16.86 10.91
N LEU A 300 2.60 16.95 10.54
CA LEU A 300 1.71 15.79 10.50
C LEU A 300 2.13 14.78 9.42
N GLY A 301 2.58 15.27 8.26
CA GLY A 301 3.13 14.42 7.20
C GLY A 301 4.33 13.60 7.65
N VAL A 302 5.29 14.22 8.33
CA VAL A 302 6.46 13.55 8.93
C VAL A 302 6.02 12.53 9.97
N GLN A 303 5.13 12.92 10.89
CA GLN A 303 4.60 12.01 11.92
C GLN A 303 3.92 10.78 11.30
N PHE A 304 3.12 10.97 10.25
CA PHE A 304 2.46 9.86 9.56
C PHE A 304 3.43 8.98 8.80
N HIS A 305 4.46 9.55 8.16
CA HIS A 305 5.50 8.77 7.50
C HIS A 305 6.31 7.92 8.48
N GLU A 306 6.65 8.45 9.65
CA GLU A 306 7.37 7.71 10.70
C GLU A 306 6.54 6.57 11.31
N ALA A 307 5.20 6.73 11.34
CA ALA A 307 4.28 5.71 11.84
C ALA A 307 3.97 4.60 10.82
N GLU A 308 4.29 4.82 9.55
CA GLU A 308 3.95 3.97 8.41
C GLU A 308 4.72 2.65 8.44
N ARG A 309 4.00 1.51 8.36
CA ARG A 309 4.59 0.17 8.43
C ARG A 309 4.85 -0.50 7.07
N SER A 310 4.27 -0.03 5.97
CA SER A 310 4.46 -0.64 4.65
C SER A 310 5.88 -0.47 4.14
N LEU A 311 6.53 0.64 4.48
CA LEU A 311 7.90 1.02 4.14
C LEU A 311 8.08 1.45 2.69
N PHE A 312 7.01 1.65 1.92
CA PHE A 312 7.15 1.89 0.47
C PHE A 312 7.42 3.34 0.12
N TYR A 313 6.89 4.29 0.89
CA TYR A 313 6.85 5.70 0.47
C TYR A 313 8.00 6.52 1.06
N SER A 314 8.43 7.56 0.35
CA SER A 314 9.41 8.54 0.83
C SER A 314 8.77 9.62 1.68
N SER A 315 7.48 9.90 1.49
CA SER A 315 6.76 10.93 2.24
C SER A 315 5.24 10.71 2.24
N VAL A 316 4.58 11.30 3.23
CA VAL A 316 3.13 11.40 3.36
C VAL A 316 2.79 12.88 3.51
N HIS A 317 1.76 13.33 2.79
CA HIS A 317 1.34 14.73 2.75
C HIS A 317 -0.11 14.87 3.13
N VAL A 318 -0.41 15.82 4.02
CA VAL A 318 -1.77 16.12 4.47
C VAL A 318 -2.04 17.60 4.24
N GLY A 319 -3.02 17.88 3.38
CA GLY A 319 -3.49 19.22 3.05
C GLY A 319 -4.92 19.43 3.53
N LYS A 320 -5.25 20.64 4.00
CA LYS A 320 -6.61 21.06 4.30
C LYS A 320 -7.07 22.10 3.29
N ARG A 321 -8.24 21.90 2.68
CA ARG A 321 -8.83 22.88 1.75
C ARG A 321 -9.20 24.15 2.51
N ARG A 322 -8.72 25.30 2.04
CA ARG A 322 -9.05 26.63 2.59
C ARG A 322 -10.45 27.08 2.25
#